data_AF-A0A2V9MFZ5-F1
#
_entry.id   AF-A0A2V9MFZ5-F1
#
_cell.length_a   1.000
_cell.length_b   1.000
_cell.length_c   1.000
_cell.angle_alpha   90.00
_cell.angle_beta   90.00
_cell.angle_gamma   90.00
#
_symmetry.space_group_name_H-M   'P 1'
#
loop_
_entity.id
_entity.type
_entity.pdbx_description
1 polymer ?
#
loop_
_entity_poly.entity_id
_entity_poly.type
_entity_poly.pdbx_seq_one_letter_code
_entity_poly.pdbx_strand_id
1 'polypeptide(L)'
;MALEDRKGRRAVLVTTDLLGFTARLNKAVAERVEKQYSLPKDRVVFNSSHTHSGPVIDRQLAVAYPMTPEQWSDVDACVRELEDKIVNVIGVALKDLASARLSFGRTEANFNVNRRTLSPREPFGGVNQKGPVDTDVPVLRIDGANGKLRAVVFGYSCHNVTLGPDFYQYHGDYAGAAQEWLETRHPGAIALFVAGCGADANPNPRGGLDVVRGHGETLATAVDKALDATLRPVGGPLKCAYEVFPLPFATVPTREELQKRLQDENIYQRRHAQLMLETLDHNGRLPVEYPYPLQVWQFGPDLTLVVMAGEVVVDFALRLKKELGPERLWVAGYSNDVFAYIPSLRILQEGGYEGGGAMLYYGQPGPFAASVEEIIVRKVHELVQRTR
;
A
#
# COMPACT_ATOMS: atom_id res chain seq x y z
N MET A 1 14.00 -1.40 -6.40
CA MET A 1 15.22 -0.66 -6.01
C MET A 1 15.98 -1.44 -4.93
N ALA A 2 17.23 -1.81 -5.17
CA ALA A 2 18.14 -2.31 -4.14
C ALA A 2 19.11 -1.21 -3.70
N LEU A 3 19.38 -1.14 -2.41
CA LEU A 3 20.30 -0.16 -1.80
C LEU A 3 21.34 -0.91 -0.97
N GLU A 4 22.57 -0.42 -0.97
CA GLU A 4 23.61 -0.82 -0.03
C GLU A 4 24.21 0.44 0.59
N ASP A 5 24.22 0.52 1.91
CA ASP A 5 24.85 1.65 2.60
C ASP A 5 26.37 1.47 2.74
N ARG A 6 27.06 2.51 3.21
CA ARG A 6 28.54 2.49 3.38
C ARG A 6 29.05 1.46 4.40
N LYS A 7 28.16 0.79 5.15
CA LYS A 7 28.49 -0.29 6.09
C LYS A 7 28.14 -1.67 5.51
N GLY A 8 27.83 -1.77 4.21
CA GLY A 8 27.46 -3.02 3.55
C GLY A 8 26.05 -3.52 3.89
N ARG A 9 25.19 -2.67 4.47
CA ARG A 9 23.82 -3.07 4.79
C ARG A 9 22.94 -2.89 3.57
N ARG A 10 22.44 -4.02 3.06
CA ARG A 10 21.57 -4.09 1.88
C ARG A 10 20.10 -4.08 2.25
N ALA A 11 19.28 -3.37 1.50
CA ALA A 11 17.82 -3.39 1.59
C ALA A 11 17.18 -3.26 0.20
N VAL A 12 15.93 -3.72 0.05
CA VAL A 12 15.23 -3.76 -1.24
C VAL A 12 13.80 -3.25 -1.08
N LEU A 13 13.46 -2.23 -1.87
CA LEU A 13 12.10 -1.74 -2.08
C LEU A 13 11.59 -2.33 -3.39
N VAL A 14 10.47 -3.03 -3.34
CA VAL A 14 9.74 -3.55 -4.50
C VAL A 14 8.42 -2.81 -4.61
N THR A 15 8.17 -2.22 -5.78
CA THR A 15 6.90 -1.60 -6.14
C THR A 15 6.23 -2.44 -7.22
N THR A 16 4.89 -2.58 -7.17
CA THR A 16 4.14 -3.40 -8.13
C THR A 16 2.86 -2.72 -8.57
N ASP A 17 2.49 -2.89 -9.83
CA ASP A 17 1.16 -2.57 -10.34
C ASP A 17 0.17 -3.70 -10.09
N LEU A 18 -0.17 -3.87 -8.82
CA LEU A 18 -1.11 -4.86 -8.31
C LEU A 18 -2.09 -4.16 -7.36
N LEU A 19 -3.19 -4.85 -7.05
CA LEU A 19 -4.09 -4.46 -5.98
C LEU A 19 -3.36 -4.44 -4.62
N GLY A 20 -2.57 -5.47 -4.33
CA GLY A 20 -1.82 -5.53 -3.09
C GLY A 20 -1.05 -6.82 -2.92
N PHE A 21 -0.05 -6.80 -2.06
CA PHE A 21 0.51 -8.03 -1.51
C PHE A 21 -0.43 -8.60 -0.45
N THR A 22 -0.53 -9.93 -0.38
CA THR A 22 -1.09 -10.61 0.79
C THR A 22 0.03 -11.04 1.73
N ALA A 23 -0.30 -11.30 3.00
CA ALA A 23 0.62 -11.92 3.95
C ALA A 23 1.25 -13.22 3.41
N ARG A 24 0.49 -14.04 2.67
CA ARG A 24 0.96 -15.31 2.10
C ARG A 24 2.02 -15.09 1.03
N LEU A 25 1.70 -14.26 0.03
CA LEU A 25 2.62 -13.90 -1.06
C LEU A 25 3.89 -13.24 -0.51
N ASN A 26 3.73 -12.28 0.41
CA ASN A 26 4.86 -11.61 1.06
C ASN A 26 5.78 -12.61 1.75
N LYS A 27 5.23 -13.49 2.60
CA LYS A 27 6.00 -14.49 3.33
C LYS A 27 6.76 -15.41 2.39
N ALA A 28 6.10 -15.94 1.35
CA ALA A 28 6.72 -16.84 0.39
C ALA A 28 7.90 -16.19 -0.34
N VAL A 29 7.76 -14.94 -0.78
CA VAL A 29 8.85 -14.19 -1.43
C VAL A 29 9.96 -13.85 -0.43
N ALA A 30 9.61 -13.36 0.76
CA ALA A 30 10.58 -12.93 1.78
C ALA A 30 11.46 -14.10 2.24
N GLU A 31 10.89 -15.28 2.48
CA GLU A 31 11.64 -16.49 2.85
C GLU A 31 12.62 -16.92 1.75
N ARG A 32 12.19 -16.85 0.49
CA ARG A 32 13.07 -17.14 -0.66
C ARG A 32 14.18 -16.12 -0.80
N VAL A 33 13.89 -14.84 -0.62
CA VAL A 33 14.87 -13.75 -0.67
C VAL A 33 15.89 -13.83 0.47
N GLU A 34 15.45 -14.16 1.68
CA GLU A 34 16.33 -14.40 2.82
C GLU A 34 17.25 -15.58 2.55
N LYS A 35 16.71 -16.71 2.09
CA LYS A 35 17.48 -17.91 1.76
C LYS A 35 18.49 -17.68 0.63
N GLN A 36 18.11 -16.97 -0.43
CA GLN A 36 18.95 -16.80 -1.63
C GLN A 36 19.95 -15.65 -1.52
N TYR A 37 19.60 -14.57 -0.81
CA TYR A 37 20.37 -13.32 -0.82
C TYR A 37 20.81 -12.85 0.56
N SER A 38 20.45 -13.58 1.63
CA SER A 38 20.71 -13.20 3.03
C SER A 38 20.14 -11.82 3.37
N LEU A 39 18.93 -11.55 2.87
CA LEU A 39 18.17 -10.33 3.13
C LEU A 39 16.98 -10.65 4.05
N PRO A 40 17.07 -10.32 5.35
CA PRO A 40 15.97 -10.55 6.29
C PRO A 40 14.77 -9.64 5.99
N LYS A 41 13.59 -10.02 6.50
CA LYS A 41 12.30 -9.35 6.23
C LYS A 41 12.29 -7.86 6.54
N ASP A 42 13.00 -7.42 7.57
CA ASP A 42 13.13 -6.01 7.94
C ASP A 42 13.83 -5.16 6.87
N ARG A 43 14.55 -5.78 5.94
CA ARG A 43 15.25 -5.13 4.83
C ARG A 43 14.55 -5.29 3.48
N VAL A 44 13.36 -5.87 3.43
CA VAL A 44 12.57 -5.99 2.21
C VAL A 44 11.21 -5.34 2.41
N VAL A 45 10.93 -4.31 1.62
CA VAL A 45 9.63 -3.62 1.58
C VAL A 45 8.94 -3.97 0.27
N PHE A 46 7.67 -4.35 0.36
CA PHE A 46 6.77 -4.47 -0.77
C PHE A 46 5.72 -3.38 -0.70
N ASN A 47 5.47 -2.69 -1.79
CA ASN A 47 4.40 -1.69 -1.92
C ASN A 47 3.68 -1.91 -3.25
N SER A 48 2.36 -1.77 -3.23
CA SER A 48 1.55 -1.87 -4.45
C SER A 48 0.93 -0.52 -4.77
N SER A 49 0.84 -0.19 -6.06
CA SER A 49 0.13 1.03 -6.51
C SER A 49 -1.35 0.99 -6.16
N HIS A 50 -1.89 -0.20 -5.86
CA HIS A 50 -3.30 -0.43 -5.57
C HIS A 50 -4.16 -0.16 -6.81
N THR A 51 -3.66 -0.55 -7.98
CA THR A 51 -4.47 -0.55 -9.20
C THR A 51 -5.56 -1.61 -9.11
N HIS A 52 -6.78 -1.24 -9.49
CA HIS A 52 -7.91 -2.16 -9.59
C HIS A 52 -8.00 -2.85 -10.97
N SER A 53 -7.09 -2.52 -11.89
CA SER A 53 -6.97 -3.10 -13.22
C SER A 53 -5.82 -4.12 -13.26
N GLY A 54 -5.65 -4.91 -12.20
CA GLY A 54 -4.64 -5.98 -12.08
C GLY A 54 -5.27 -7.36 -11.96
N PRO A 55 -4.48 -8.45 -12.00
CA PRO A 55 -4.98 -9.79 -11.74
C PRO A 55 -5.42 -9.94 -10.28
N VAL A 56 -6.32 -10.88 -10.02
CA VAL A 56 -6.65 -11.30 -8.65
C VAL A 56 -5.43 -11.99 -8.03
N ILE A 57 -5.08 -11.60 -6.81
CA ILE A 57 -3.94 -12.16 -6.06
C ILE A 57 -4.45 -12.98 -4.88
N ASP A 58 -4.05 -14.25 -4.84
CA ASP A 58 -4.40 -15.23 -3.80
C ASP A 58 -5.90 -15.35 -3.57
N ARG A 59 -6.35 -15.00 -2.37
CA ARG A 59 -7.74 -14.95 -1.93
C ARG A 59 -8.12 -13.54 -1.46
N GLN A 60 -7.30 -12.55 -1.82
CA GLN A 60 -7.61 -11.15 -1.54
C GLN A 60 -8.97 -10.82 -2.18
N LEU A 61 -9.87 -10.20 -1.42
CA LEU A 61 -11.24 -9.89 -1.86
C LEU A 61 -12.07 -11.10 -2.36
N ALA A 62 -11.76 -12.34 -1.94
CA ALA A 62 -12.43 -13.54 -2.44
C ALA A 62 -13.97 -13.51 -2.29
N VAL A 63 -14.50 -12.84 -1.27
CA VAL A 63 -15.95 -12.66 -1.07
C VAL A 63 -16.59 -11.91 -2.25
N ALA A 64 -15.87 -10.97 -2.86
CA ALA A 64 -16.34 -10.18 -4.00
C ALA A 64 -16.39 -10.98 -5.31
N TYR A 65 -15.62 -12.05 -5.45
CA TYR A 65 -15.46 -12.74 -6.72
C TYR A 65 -16.31 -14.03 -6.84
N PRO A 66 -17.15 -14.15 -7.87
CA PRO A 66 -17.90 -15.39 -8.16
C PRO A 66 -17.03 -16.43 -8.90
N MET A 67 -15.85 -16.75 -8.37
CA MET A 67 -14.88 -17.62 -9.06
C MET A 67 -15.20 -19.11 -8.90
N THR A 68 -15.02 -19.90 -9.97
CA THR A 68 -15.08 -21.37 -9.91
C THR A 68 -13.78 -21.96 -9.33
N PRO A 69 -13.77 -23.24 -8.91
CA PRO A 69 -12.54 -23.90 -8.46
C PRO A 69 -11.41 -23.88 -9.50
N GLU A 70 -11.73 -24.02 -10.78
CA GLU A 70 -10.76 -23.96 -11.88
C GLU A 70 -10.14 -22.57 -11.99
N GLN A 71 -10.95 -21.50 -11.90
CA GLN A 71 -10.45 -20.13 -11.91
C GLN A 71 -9.57 -19.84 -10.69
N TRP A 72 -9.89 -20.37 -9.52
CA TRP A 72 -9.02 -20.27 -8.35
C TRP A 72 -7.68 -21.02 -8.53
N SER A 73 -7.70 -22.15 -9.22
CA SER A 73 -6.47 -22.86 -9.60
C SER A 73 -5.61 -22.05 -10.56
N ASP A 74 -6.23 -21.34 -11.52
CA ASP A 74 -5.51 -20.42 -12.42
C ASP A 74 -4.89 -19.24 -11.65
N VAL A 75 -5.61 -18.67 -10.68
CA VAL A 75 -5.07 -17.65 -9.76
C VAL A 75 -3.85 -18.21 -9.01
N ASP A 76 -3.94 -19.42 -8.46
CA ASP A 76 -2.83 -20.04 -7.73
C ASP A 76 -1.60 -20.26 -8.63
N ALA A 77 -1.80 -20.60 -9.91
CA ALA A 77 -0.72 -20.70 -10.89
C ALA A 77 -0.09 -19.33 -11.21
N CYS A 78 -0.92 -18.32 -11.44
CA CYS A 78 -0.49 -16.95 -11.69
C CYS A 78 0.35 -16.41 -10.52
N VAL A 79 -0.08 -16.65 -9.28
CA VAL A 79 0.66 -16.16 -8.12
C VAL A 79 2.00 -16.88 -7.93
N ARG A 80 2.10 -18.18 -8.23
CA ARG A 80 3.41 -18.89 -8.23
C ARG A 80 4.38 -18.27 -9.25
N GLU A 81 3.91 -17.95 -10.45
CA GLU A 81 4.73 -17.26 -11.45
C GLU A 81 5.12 -15.85 -10.99
N LEU A 82 4.21 -15.13 -10.34
CA LEU A 82 4.47 -13.82 -9.76
C LEU A 82 5.54 -13.89 -8.66
N GLU A 83 5.48 -14.89 -7.78
CA GLU A 83 6.51 -15.13 -6.75
C GLU A 83 7.89 -15.28 -7.39
N ASP A 84 8.00 -16.08 -8.46
CA ASP A 84 9.25 -16.27 -9.20
C ASP A 84 9.75 -14.97 -9.84
N LYS A 85 8.86 -14.20 -10.46
CA LYS A 85 9.19 -12.89 -11.06
C LYS A 85 9.70 -11.91 -10.03
N ILE A 86 9.07 -11.83 -8.86
CA ILE A 86 9.47 -10.92 -7.79
C ILE A 86 10.83 -11.32 -7.21
N VAL A 87 11.07 -12.60 -6.92
CA VAL A 87 12.37 -13.06 -6.42
C VAL A 87 13.47 -12.79 -7.46
N ASN A 88 13.18 -13.04 -8.75
CA ASN A 88 14.13 -12.79 -9.83
C ASN A 88 14.46 -11.29 -9.98
N VAL A 89 13.47 -10.39 -9.99
CA VAL A 89 13.74 -8.94 -10.14
C VAL A 89 14.50 -8.37 -8.95
N ILE A 90 14.28 -8.91 -7.74
CA ILE A 90 15.10 -8.60 -6.56
C ILE A 90 16.56 -9.01 -6.81
N GLY A 91 16.78 -10.23 -7.29
CA GLY A 91 18.11 -10.74 -7.65
C GLY A 91 18.81 -9.89 -8.73
N VAL A 92 18.08 -9.46 -9.76
CA VAL A 92 18.60 -8.55 -10.80
C VAL A 92 19.00 -7.21 -10.18
N ALA A 93 18.14 -6.60 -9.35
CA ALA A 93 18.43 -5.32 -8.70
C ALA A 93 19.65 -5.40 -7.77
N LEU A 94 19.84 -6.51 -7.07
CA LEU A 94 21.00 -6.73 -6.20
C LEU A 94 22.31 -6.92 -6.96
N LYS A 95 22.26 -7.60 -8.12
CA LYS A 95 23.43 -7.78 -8.99
C LYS A 95 23.86 -6.49 -9.66
N ASP A 96 22.92 -5.58 -9.88
CA ASP A 96 23.16 -4.28 -10.49
C ASP A 96 23.53 -3.18 -9.46
N LEU A 97 23.95 -3.52 -8.24
CA LEU A 97 24.40 -2.50 -7.27
C LEU A 97 25.57 -1.67 -7.83
N ALA A 98 25.46 -0.35 -7.73
CA ALA A 98 26.50 0.59 -8.15
C ALA A 98 26.45 1.86 -7.33
N SER A 99 27.58 2.59 -7.29
CA SER A 99 27.70 3.86 -6.58
C SER A 99 26.64 4.86 -7.04
N ALA A 100 25.90 5.41 -6.08
CA ALA A 100 24.83 6.37 -6.32
C ALA A 100 24.77 7.44 -5.23
N ARG A 101 24.11 8.56 -5.53
CA ARG A 101 23.76 9.62 -4.59
C ARG A 101 22.24 9.67 -4.44
N LEU A 102 21.77 9.61 -3.20
CA LEU A 102 20.35 9.73 -2.87
C LEU A 102 20.07 11.16 -2.39
N SER A 103 18.96 11.71 -2.82
CA SER A 103 18.42 12.97 -2.29
C SER A 103 16.90 12.93 -2.21
N PHE A 104 16.34 13.59 -1.21
CA PHE A 104 14.92 13.56 -0.90
C PHE A 104 14.33 14.97 -0.93
N GLY A 105 13.10 15.06 -1.41
CA GLY A 105 12.30 16.26 -1.33
C GLY A 105 10.82 15.97 -1.51
N ARG A 106 10.05 17.04 -1.60
CA ARG A 106 8.61 16.98 -1.62
C ARG A 106 8.07 18.09 -2.50
N THR A 107 6.99 17.77 -3.19
CA THR A 107 6.19 18.67 -4.02
C THR A 107 4.73 18.34 -3.76
N GLU A 108 3.82 18.77 -4.61
CA GLU A 108 2.38 18.55 -4.43
C GLU A 108 1.67 18.25 -5.76
N ALA A 109 0.60 17.47 -5.68
CA ALA A 109 -0.37 17.26 -6.75
C ALA A 109 -1.79 17.23 -6.15
N ASN A 110 -2.77 17.74 -6.91
CA ASN A 110 -4.08 18.12 -6.36
C ASN A 110 -5.27 17.44 -7.06
N PHE A 111 -5.07 16.25 -7.62
CA PHE A 111 -6.16 15.50 -8.25
C PHE A 111 -6.82 14.47 -7.32
N ASN A 112 -6.27 14.25 -6.12
CA ASN A 112 -6.92 13.46 -5.10
C ASN A 112 -8.02 14.28 -4.39
N VAL A 113 -9.18 13.66 -4.23
CA VAL A 113 -10.29 14.23 -3.46
C VAL A 113 -10.79 13.21 -2.45
N ASN A 114 -11.12 13.67 -1.24
CA ASN A 114 -11.70 12.80 -0.25
C ASN A 114 -13.03 12.26 -0.77
N ARG A 115 -13.23 10.95 -0.65
CA ARG A 115 -14.37 10.26 -1.24
C ARG A 115 -15.52 10.01 -0.26
N ARG A 116 -15.32 10.39 1.00
CA ARG A 116 -16.30 10.17 2.08
C ARG A 116 -17.27 11.33 2.14
N THR A 117 -18.45 11.08 1.61
CA THR A 117 -19.61 11.94 1.75
C THR A 117 -20.46 11.44 2.92
N LEU A 118 -20.75 12.29 3.91
CA LEU A 118 -21.70 11.97 5.00
C LEU A 118 -23.16 11.88 4.51
N SER A 119 -23.36 11.79 3.20
CA SER A 119 -24.66 11.72 2.54
C SER A 119 -25.11 10.25 2.46
N PRO A 120 -26.29 9.90 2.98
CA PRO A 120 -26.88 8.57 2.79
C PRO A 120 -27.12 8.20 1.31
N ARG A 121 -27.12 9.19 0.40
CA ARG A 121 -27.38 9.00 -1.04
C ARG A 121 -26.14 8.61 -1.83
N GLU A 122 -24.95 8.91 -1.30
CA GLU A 122 -23.67 8.60 -1.93
C GLU A 122 -22.78 7.85 -0.92
N PRO A 123 -23.15 6.63 -0.51
CA PRO A 123 -22.41 5.91 0.52
C PRO A 123 -21.00 5.47 0.07
N PHE A 124 -20.71 5.49 -1.24
CA PHE A 124 -19.44 5.05 -1.81
C PHE A 124 -18.94 5.97 -2.92
N GLY A 125 -17.67 6.37 -2.85
CA GLY A 125 -16.98 7.02 -3.97
C GLY A 125 -17.49 8.43 -4.33
N GLY A 126 -18.07 9.15 -3.38
CA GLY A 126 -18.53 10.53 -3.56
C GLY A 126 -17.37 11.53 -3.73
N VAL A 127 -17.71 12.81 -3.83
CA VAL A 127 -16.72 13.91 -3.92
C VAL A 127 -16.90 14.84 -2.74
N ASN A 128 -15.98 14.79 -1.78
CA ASN A 128 -15.95 15.67 -0.62
C ASN A 128 -14.72 16.60 -0.68
N GLN A 129 -14.89 17.78 -1.29
CA GLN A 129 -13.84 18.79 -1.41
C GLN A 129 -13.36 19.37 -0.07
N LYS A 130 -14.11 19.17 1.01
CA LYS A 130 -13.75 19.63 2.36
C LYS A 130 -13.13 18.53 3.21
N GLY A 131 -13.15 17.29 2.74
CA GLY A 131 -12.55 16.17 3.45
C GLY A 131 -11.03 16.24 3.40
N PRO A 132 -10.34 15.67 4.40
CA PRO A 132 -8.89 15.68 4.42
C PRO A 132 -8.32 14.86 3.26
N VAL A 133 -7.25 15.37 2.67
CA VAL A 133 -6.40 14.66 1.71
C VAL A 133 -4.94 15.01 2.01
N ASP A 134 -4.03 14.15 1.57
CA ASP A 134 -2.60 14.42 1.59
C ASP A 134 -2.14 14.66 0.15
N THR A 135 -1.90 15.93 -0.18
CA THR A 135 -1.49 16.35 -1.54
C THR A 135 0.00 16.22 -1.78
N ASP A 136 0.76 15.82 -0.75
CA ASP A 136 2.21 15.69 -0.85
C ASP A 136 2.63 14.62 -1.87
N VAL A 137 3.63 14.97 -2.65
CA VAL A 137 4.34 14.06 -3.55
C VAL A 137 5.79 13.95 -3.03
N PRO A 138 6.09 12.97 -2.16
CA PRO A 138 7.46 12.69 -1.75
C PRO A 138 8.27 12.13 -2.93
N VAL A 139 9.52 12.56 -3.06
CA VAL A 139 10.42 12.15 -4.14
C VAL A 139 11.79 11.82 -3.57
N LEU A 140 12.24 10.59 -3.80
CA LEU A 140 13.61 10.13 -3.61
C LEU A 140 14.29 10.02 -4.97
N ARG A 141 15.20 10.93 -5.25
CA ARG A 141 16.05 10.97 -6.44
C ARG A 141 17.29 10.10 -6.22
N ILE A 142 17.62 9.26 -7.19
CA ILE A 142 18.80 8.40 -7.19
C ILE A 142 19.63 8.72 -8.43
N ASP A 143 20.73 9.44 -8.24
CA ASP A 143 21.70 9.73 -9.30
C ASP A 143 22.82 8.67 -9.31
N GLY A 144 23.19 8.19 -10.49
CA GLY A 144 24.35 7.34 -10.68
C GLY A 144 25.67 8.09 -10.48
N ALA A 145 26.80 7.36 -10.50
CA ALA A 145 28.13 7.95 -10.38
C ALA A 145 28.47 9.00 -11.46
N ASN A 146 27.80 8.92 -12.62
CA ASN A 146 27.93 9.88 -13.73
C ASN A 146 27.06 11.15 -13.56
N GLY A 147 26.35 11.29 -12.44
CA GLY A 147 25.46 12.41 -12.15
C GLY A 147 24.12 12.38 -12.90
N LYS A 148 23.84 11.33 -13.67
CA LYS A 148 22.54 11.15 -14.35
C LYS A 148 21.55 10.46 -13.43
N LEU A 149 20.26 10.78 -13.59
CA LEU A 149 19.17 10.10 -12.91
C LEU A 149 19.18 8.62 -13.31
N ARG A 150 19.29 7.74 -12.30
CA ARG A 150 19.26 6.28 -12.48
C ARG A 150 17.90 5.70 -12.08
N ALA A 151 17.30 6.27 -11.05
CA ALA A 151 15.95 5.93 -10.63
C ALA A 151 15.31 7.09 -9.89
N VAL A 152 13.99 7.10 -9.88
CA VAL A 152 13.19 7.98 -9.04
C VAL A 152 12.15 7.14 -8.32
N VAL A 153 12.11 7.24 -6.98
CA VAL A 153 10.99 6.71 -6.20
C VAL A 153 10.12 7.89 -5.83
N PHE A 154 8.83 7.81 -6.12
CA PHE A 154 7.89 8.88 -5.83
C PHE A 154 6.60 8.31 -5.24
N GLY A 155 5.87 9.12 -4.48
CA GLY A 155 4.62 8.67 -3.86
C GLY A 155 3.46 9.62 -4.06
N TYR A 156 2.26 9.10 -3.83
CA TYR A 156 1.04 9.89 -3.80
C TYR A 156 -0.04 9.18 -2.97
N SER A 157 -0.85 9.94 -2.24
CA SER A 157 -1.90 9.42 -1.34
C SER A 157 -3.26 9.48 -2.02
N CYS A 158 -3.53 8.52 -2.91
CA CYS A 158 -4.78 8.41 -3.67
C CYS A 158 -4.99 6.95 -4.14
N HIS A 159 -6.24 6.50 -4.27
CA HIS A 159 -6.56 5.20 -4.87
C HIS A 159 -6.28 5.18 -6.38
N ASN A 160 -5.68 4.13 -6.93
CA ASN A 160 -5.53 3.93 -8.38
C ASN A 160 -6.81 3.37 -9.01
N VAL A 161 -7.86 4.22 -9.02
CA VAL A 161 -9.23 3.90 -9.49
C VAL A 161 -9.77 4.93 -10.48
N THR A 162 -8.89 5.56 -11.26
CA THR A 162 -9.33 6.43 -12.36
C THR A 162 -10.18 5.63 -13.35
N LEU A 163 -9.75 4.39 -13.63
CA LEU A 163 -10.51 3.39 -14.36
C LEU A 163 -11.56 2.76 -13.43
N GLY A 164 -12.79 2.69 -13.94
CA GLY A 164 -13.93 2.09 -13.24
C GLY A 164 -13.99 0.57 -13.40
N PRO A 165 -14.93 -0.09 -12.70
CA PRO A 165 -15.07 -1.55 -12.72
C PRO A 165 -15.41 -2.14 -14.10
N ASP A 166 -15.93 -1.33 -15.03
CA ASP A 166 -16.27 -1.75 -16.40
C ASP A 166 -15.03 -1.83 -17.32
N PHE A 167 -13.85 -1.41 -16.85
CA PHE A 167 -12.60 -1.52 -17.60
C PHE A 167 -11.96 -2.90 -17.37
N TYR A 168 -12.02 -3.78 -18.38
CA TYR A 168 -11.59 -5.18 -18.26
C TYR A 168 -10.28 -5.47 -19.01
N GLN A 169 -9.24 -4.67 -18.75
CA GLN A 169 -7.87 -4.89 -19.26
C GLN A 169 -6.85 -4.61 -18.16
N TYR A 170 -5.65 -5.19 -18.27
CA TYR A 170 -4.58 -4.89 -17.32
C TYR A 170 -4.04 -3.47 -17.53
N HIS A 171 -3.92 -2.70 -16.44
CA HIS A 171 -3.40 -1.33 -16.47
C HIS A 171 -2.89 -0.88 -15.09
N GLY A 172 -1.82 -0.11 -15.04
CA GLY A 172 -1.28 0.48 -13.79
C GLY A 172 -2.02 1.73 -13.30
N ASP A 173 -3.21 2.03 -13.83
CA ASP A 173 -3.95 3.31 -13.65
C ASP A 173 -3.03 4.56 -13.76
N TYR A 174 -3.29 5.64 -13.02
CA TYR A 174 -2.50 6.88 -13.10
C TYR A 174 -1.06 6.68 -12.60
N ALA A 175 -0.80 5.75 -11.67
CA ALA A 175 0.54 5.49 -11.17
C ALA A 175 1.44 4.92 -12.28
N GLY A 176 0.95 3.90 -13.00
CA GLY A 176 1.63 3.35 -14.17
C GLY A 176 1.83 4.40 -15.26
N ALA A 177 0.82 5.23 -15.54
CA ALA A 177 0.96 6.33 -16.49
C ALA A 177 2.01 7.37 -16.05
N ALA A 178 2.10 7.69 -14.75
CA ALA A 178 3.13 8.57 -14.22
C ALA A 178 4.54 7.98 -14.36
N GLN A 179 4.69 6.67 -14.13
CA GLN A 179 5.95 5.95 -14.36
C GLN A 179 6.36 6.04 -15.84
N GLU A 180 5.45 5.74 -16.77
CA GLU A 180 5.70 5.85 -18.21
C GLU A 180 6.13 7.26 -18.64
N TRP A 181 5.46 8.30 -18.12
CA TRP A 181 5.85 9.69 -18.37
C TRP A 181 7.26 10.00 -17.88
N LEU A 182 7.59 9.59 -16.66
CA LEU A 182 8.91 9.84 -16.06
C LEU A 182 10.02 9.08 -16.80
N GLU A 183 9.80 7.82 -17.15
CA GLU A 183 10.78 7.00 -17.89
C GLU A 183 10.99 7.50 -19.32
N THR A 184 9.94 8.07 -19.94
CA THR A 184 10.04 8.74 -21.25
C THR A 184 10.81 10.07 -21.16
N ARG A 185 10.55 10.89 -20.14
CA ARG A 185 11.19 12.19 -19.94
C ARG A 185 12.64 12.07 -19.45
N HIS A 186 12.98 10.98 -18.76
CA HIS A 186 14.32 10.70 -18.24
C HIS A 186 14.84 9.35 -18.75
N PRO A 187 15.24 9.25 -20.04
CA PRO A 187 15.66 7.98 -20.63
C PRO A 187 16.78 7.28 -19.85
N GLY A 188 16.53 6.02 -19.49
CA GLY A 188 17.45 5.19 -18.71
C GLY A 188 17.24 5.24 -17.20
N ALA A 189 16.35 6.11 -16.69
CA ALA A 189 15.89 6.04 -15.31
C ALA A 189 14.74 5.04 -15.17
N ILE A 190 14.64 4.40 -14.00
CA ILE A 190 13.47 3.59 -13.60
C ILE A 190 12.61 4.39 -12.64
N ALA A 191 11.30 4.44 -12.88
CA ALA A 191 10.34 5.13 -12.03
C ALA A 191 9.58 4.14 -11.13
N LEU A 192 9.59 4.36 -9.82
CA LEU A 192 8.95 3.49 -8.83
C LEU A 192 7.90 4.27 -8.03
N PHE A 193 6.64 3.86 -8.15
CA PHE A 193 5.54 4.46 -7.39
C PHE A 193 5.35 3.78 -6.02
N VAL A 194 5.20 4.59 -4.96
CA VAL A 194 4.87 4.15 -3.60
C VAL A 194 3.56 4.79 -3.17
N ALA A 195 2.54 3.95 -2.94
CA ALA A 195 1.24 4.42 -2.50
C ALA A 195 1.30 4.95 -1.05
N GLY A 196 0.78 6.17 -0.84
CA GLY A 196 0.68 6.81 0.47
C GLY A 196 -0.59 6.42 1.24
N CYS A 197 -0.88 7.11 2.34
CA CYS A 197 -2.12 6.92 3.10
C CYS A 197 -3.27 7.68 2.43
N GLY A 198 -3.91 7.06 1.43
CA GLY A 198 -4.97 7.66 0.62
C GLY A 198 -6.22 6.78 0.47
N ALA A 199 -6.48 5.90 1.43
CA ALA A 199 -7.58 4.93 1.32
C ALA A 199 -8.97 5.59 1.23
N ASP A 200 -9.12 6.78 1.81
CA ASP A 200 -10.34 7.58 1.76
C ASP A 200 -10.29 8.69 0.68
N ALA A 201 -9.37 8.59 -0.29
CA ALA A 201 -9.26 9.51 -1.41
C ALA A 201 -9.28 8.80 -2.78
N ASN A 202 -10.03 9.37 -3.73
CA ASN A 202 -10.09 8.93 -5.13
C ASN A 202 -9.52 10.03 -6.05
N PRO A 203 -9.07 9.67 -7.27
CA PRO A 203 -8.71 10.65 -8.27
C PRO A 203 -9.98 11.34 -8.77
N ASN A 204 -9.89 12.62 -9.14
CA ASN A 204 -11.00 13.37 -9.68
C ASN A 204 -10.55 14.34 -10.80
N PRO A 205 -11.13 14.28 -12.01
CA PRO A 205 -12.23 13.39 -12.42
C PRO A 205 -11.80 11.91 -12.54
N ARG A 206 -12.77 11.02 -12.80
CA ARG A 206 -12.55 9.60 -13.11
C ARG A 206 -13.15 9.28 -14.48
N GLY A 207 -12.70 8.19 -15.09
CA GLY A 207 -13.28 7.64 -16.31
C GLY A 207 -12.42 7.87 -17.55
N GLY A 208 -12.03 6.78 -18.21
CA GLY A 208 -11.33 6.81 -19.49
C GLY A 208 -9.81 6.91 -19.39
N LEU A 209 -9.14 6.40 -20.42
CA LEU A 209 -7.68 6.37 -20.52
C LEU A 209 -7.07 7.78 -20.65
N ASP A 210 -7.80 8.74 -21.22
CA ASP A 210 -7.32 10.12 -21.32
C ASP A 210 -7.20 10.78 -19.94
N VAL A 211 -8.14 10.50 -19.03
CA VAL A 211 -8.07 10.98 -17.64
C VAL A 211 -6.93 10.31 -16.89
N VAL A 212 -6.72 9.00 -17.10
CA VAL A 212 -5.56 8.27 -16.55
C VAL A 212 -4.25 8.93 -16.98
N ARG A 213 -4.10 9.20 -18.27
CA ARG A 213 -2.91 9.87 -18.83
C ARG A 213 -2.71 11.26 -18.26
N GLY A 214 -3.78 12.05 -18.11
CA GLY A 214 -3.74 13.39 -17.54
C GLY A 214 -3.34 13.41 -16.05
N HIS A 215 -3.88 12.51 -15.24
CA HIS A 215 -3.47 12.36 -13.83
C HIS A 215 -2.02 11.87 -13.72
N GLY A 216 -1.63 10.91 -14.56
CA GLY A 216 -0.25 10.43 -14.65
C GLY A 216 0.72 11.54 -15.02
N GLU A 217 0.36 12.37 -16.01
CA GLU A 217 1.17 13.52 -16.43
C GLU A 217 1.27 14.58 -15.33
N THR A 218 0.16 14.85 -14.63
CA THR A 218 0.12 15.79 -13.50
C THR A 218 1.08 15.35 -12.41
N LEU A 219 1.05 14.05 -12.06
CA LEU A 219 1.95 13.50 -11.05
C LEU A 219 3.41 13.50 -11.52
N ALA A 220 3.69 13.09 -12.76
CA ALA A 220 5.04 13.12 -13.32
C ALA A 220 5.62 14.55 -13.35
N THR A 221 4.81 15.53 -13.72
CA THR A 221 5.21 16.95 -13.73
C THR A 221 5.49 17.48 -12.32
N ALA A 222 4.71 17.04 -11.33
CA ALA A 222 5.01 17.35 -9.93
C ALA A 222 6.37 16.77 -9.52
N VAL A 223 6.66 15.52 -9.89
CA VAL A 223 7.96 14.87 -9.65
C VAL A 223 9.10 15.60 -10.35
N ASP A 224 8.95 15.97 -11.62
CA ASP A 224 9.96 16.75 -12.38
C ASP A 224 10.29 18.07 -11.67
N LYS A 225 9.28 18.79 -11.16
CA LYS A 225 9.48 20.01 -10.36
C LYS A 225 10.32 19.75 -9.11
N ALA A 226 10.19 18.59 -8.47
CA ALA A 226 11.05 18.22 -7.35
C ALA A 226 12.47 17.86 -7.81
N LEU A 227 12.62 17.17 -8.95
CA LEU A 227 13.92 16.80 -9.52
C LEU A 227 14.77 18.03 -9.90
N ASP A 228 14.12 19.12 -10.35
CA ASP A 228 14.75 20.39 -10.69
C ASP A 228 15.07 21.28 -9.47
N ALA A 229 14.48 20.97 -8.31
CA ALA A 229 14.69 21.72 -7.08
C ALA A 229 15.98 21.30 -6.34
N THR A 230 16.37 22.09 -5.34
CA THR A 230 17.44 21.69 -4.42
C THR A 230 16.92 20.66 -3.42
N LEU A 231 17.23 19.39 -3.68
CA LEU A 231 16.87 18.26 -2.81
C LEU A 231 17.87 18.08 -1.66
N ARG A 232 17.40 17.49 -0.55
CA ARG A 232 18.24 17.22 0.63
C ARG A 232 19.00 15.91 0.45
N PRO A 233 20.33 15.87 0.65
CA PRO A 233 21.08 14.63 0.58
C PRO A 233 20.60 13.59 1.60
N VAL A 234 20.65 12.31 1.21
CA VAL A 234 20.34 11.16 2.08
C VAL A 234 21.57 10.24 2.12
N GLY A 235 22.27 10.23 3.25
CA GLY A 235 23.60 9.58 3.37
C GLY A 235 23.63 8.26 4.16
N GLY A 236 22.59 7.96 4.94
CA GLY A 236 22.62 6.86 5.92
C GLY A 236 23.35 7.23 7.22
N PRO A 237 23.66 6.28 8.12
CA PRO A 237 23.51 4.82 8.04
C PRO A 237 22.06 4.34 7.81
N LEU A 238 21.84 3.26 7.04
CA LEU A 238 20.51 2.63 6.94
C LEU A 238 20.25 1.70 8.13
N LYS A 239 19.22 1.99 8.93
CA LYS A 239 18.72 1.11 9.98
C LYS A 239 17.27 0.72 9.63
N CYS A 240 16.93 -0.54 9.85
CA CYS A 240 15.62 -1.08 9.55
C CYS A 240 15.03 -1.73 10.79
N ALA A 241 13.72 -1.64 10.96
CA ALA A 241 12.98 -2.40 11.96
C ALA A 241 11.66 -2.89 11.36
N TYR A 242 11.26 -4.10 11.73
CA TYR A 242 10.01 -4.73 11.33
C TYR A 242 9.42 -5.44 12.54
N GLU A 243 8.11 -5.31 12.72
CA GLU A 243 7.38 -5.98 13.79
C GLU A 243 5.99 -6.37 13.30
N VAL A 244 5.50 -7.51 13.79
CA VAL A 244 4.11 -7.94 13.60
C VAL A 244 3.46 -7.92 14.97
N PHE A 245 2.33 -7.24 15.09
CA PHE A 245 1.61 -7.11 16.36
C PHE A 245 0.10 -7.22 16.14
N PRO A 246 -0.67 -7.68 17.15
CA PRO A 246 -2.09 -7.89 16.98
C PRO A 246 -2.86 -6.56 16.92
N LEU A 247 -3.78 -6.47 15.96
CA LEU A 247 -4.82 -5.44 15.89
C LEU A 247 -6.18 -6.04 16.25
N PRO A 248 -6.80 -5.64 17.36
CA PRO A 248 -8.06 -6.24 17.81
C PRO A 248 -9.24 -5.82 16.92
N PHE A 249 -10.13 -6.77 16.67
CA PHE A 249 -11.48 -6.48 16.17
C PHE A 249 -12.37 -6.00 17.33
N ALA A 250 -13.33 -5.11 17.05
CA ALA A 250 -14.29 -4.63 18.05
C ALA A 250 -15.22 -5.75 18.50
N THR A 251 -15.78 -6.48 17.55
CA THR A 251 -16.67 -7.62 17.76
C THR A 251 -16.44 -8.66 16.67
N VAL A 252 -16.69 -9.92 17.00
CA VAL A 252 -16.73 -11.03 16.05
C VAL A 252 -18.14 -11.65 16.09
N PRO A 253 -18.73 -12.02 14.94
CA PRO A 253 -20.09 -12.52 14.91
C PRO A 253 -20.19 -13.92 15.53
N THR A 254 -21.35 -14.23 16.11
CA THR A 254 -21.63 -15.58 16.61
C THR A 254 -22.00 -16.53 15.47
N ARG A 255 -21.96 -17.85 15.73
CA ARG A 255 -22.41 -18.86 14.75
C ARG A 255 -23.86 -18.60 14.32
N GLU A 256 -24.74 -18.27 15.26
CA GLU A 256 -26.16 -18.03 15.01
C GLU A 256 -26.36 -16.80 14.11
N GLU A 257 -25.60 -15.72 14.35
CA GLU A 257 -25.63 -14.53 13.50
C GLU A 257 -25.18 -14.84 12.07
N LEU A 258 -24.11 -15.64 11.92
CA LEU A 258 -23.62 -16.08 10.60
C LEU A 258 -24.62 -16.99 9.89
N GLN A 259 -25.23 -17.95 10.59
CA GLN A 259 -26.27 -18.81 10.03
C GLN A 259 -27.47 -18.01 9.51
N LYS A 260 -27.87 -16.94 10.22
CA LYS A 260 -28.92 -16.03 9.76
C LYS A 260 -28.49 -15.29 8.48
N ARG A 261 -27.24 -14.84 8.38
CA ARG A 261 -26.70 -14.14 7.19
C ARG A 261 -26.64 -15.02 5.94
N LEU A 262 -26.67 -16.35 6.06
CA LEU A 262 -26.78 -17.24 4.90
C LEU A 262 -28.07 -17.03 4.09
N GLN A 263 -29.10 -16.41 4.70
CA GLN A 263 -30.38 -16.09 4.07
C GLN A 263 -30.52 -14.60 3.68
N ASP A 264 -29.45 -13.80 3.81
CA ASP A 264 -29.48 -12.37 3.46
C ASP A 264 -29.69 -12.18 1.95
N GLU A 265 -30.37 -11.12 1.52
CA GLU A 265 -30.58 -10.82 0.09
C GLU A 265 -29.27 -10.45 -0.63
N ASN A 266 -28.33 -9.83 0.11
CA ASN A 266 -27.01 -9.48 -0.41
C ASN A 266 -26.10 -10.71 -0.50
N ILE A 267 -25.70 -11.05 -1.73
CA ILE A 267 -24.83 -12.20 -2.00
C ILE A 267 -23.48 -12.12 -1.27
N TYR A 268 -22.94 -10.92 -1.06
CA TYR A 268 -21.67 -10.74 -0.36
C TYR A 268 -21.80 -11.06 1.14
N GLN A 269 -22.94 -10.73 1.75
CA GLN A 269 -23.24 -11.12 3.13
C GLN A 269 -23.34 -12.64 3.27
N ARG A 270 -24.00 -13.32 2.32
CA ARG A 270 -24.09 -14.78 2.30
C ARG A 270 -22.70 -15.44 2.14
N ARG A 271 -21.90 -14.97 1.19
CA ARG A 271 -20.55 -15.49 0.93
C ARG A 271 -19.61 -15.29 2.12
N HIS A 272 -19.63 -14.10 2.72
CA HIS A 272 -18.86 -13.82 3.93
C HIS A 272 -19.29 -14.73 5.08
N ALA A 273 -20.59 -14.90 5.29
CA ALA A 273 -21.09 -15.77 6.33
C ALA A 273 -20.65 -17.23 6.16
N GLN A 274 -20.68 -17.73 4.92
CA GLN A 274 -20.17 -19.05 4.58
C GLN A 274 -18.68 -19.18 4.92
N LEU A 275 -17.84 -18.23 4.48
CA LEU A 275 -16.41 -18.20 4.78
C LEU A 275 -16.12 -18.17 6.29
N MET A 276 -16.88 -17.38 7.05
CA MET A 276 -16.71 -17.30 8.51
C MET A 276 -17.13 -18.58 9.22
N LEU A 277 -18.22 -19.23 8.78
CA LEU A 277 -18.64 -20.52 9.31
C LEU A 277 -17.60 -21.61 9.03
N GLU A 278 -17.06 -21.67 7.82
CA GLU A 278 -15.97 -22.59 7.46
C GLU A 278 -14.72 -22.34 8.32
N THR A 279 -14.36 -21.08 8.52
CA THR A 279 -13.24 -20.68 9.40
C THR A 279 -13.50 -21.13 10.84
N LEU A 280 -14.72 -20.96 11.34
CA LEU A 280 -15.13 -21.36 12.69
C LEU A 280 -15.13 -22.89 12.85
N ASP A 281 -15.62 -23.63 11.85
CA ASP A 281 -15.64 -25.09 11.84
C ASP A 281 -14.22 -25.68 11.82
N HIS A 282 -13.33 -25.07 11.02
CA HIS A 282 -11.94 -25.52 10.92
C HIS A 282 -11.10 -25.17 12.17
N ASN A 283 -11.23 -23.95 12.69
CA ASN A 283 -10.36 -23.45 13.76
C ASN A 283 -10.97 -23.53 15.17
N GLY A 284 -12.25 -23.86 15.28
CA GLY A 284 -13.03 -23.82 16.53
C GLY A 284 -13.34 -22.40 17.03
N ARG A 285 -12.78 -21.35 16.40
CA ARG A 285 -13.02 -19.93 16.73
C ARG A 285 -12.77 -19.03 15.53
N LEU A 286 -13.41 -17.86 15.53
CA LEU A 286 -13.03 -16.75 14.65
C LEU A 286 -11.81 -16.01 15.20
N PRO A 287 -10.97 -15.41 14.32
CA PRO A 287 -9.90 -14.54 14.77
C PRO A 287 -10.48 -13.30 15.46
N VAL A 288 -9.98 -12.96 16.64
CA VAL A 288 -10.37 -11.75 17.40
C VAL A 288 -9.42 -10.58 17.18
N GLU A 289 -8.33 -10.83 16.46
CA GLU A 289 -7.30 -9.87 16.12
C GLU A 289 -6.63 -10.25 14.79
N TYR A 290 -5.99 -9.28 14.15
CA TYR A 290 -5.21 -9.48 12.92
C TYR A 290 -3.70 -9.24 13.18
N PRO A 291 -2.79 -10.10 12.71
CA PRO A 291 -1.35 -9.91 12.87
C PRO A 291 -0.82 -8.83 11.90
N TYR A 292 -0.79 -7.57 12.34
CA TYR A 292 -0.45 -6.42 11.51
C TYR A 292 1.06 -6.19 11.37
N PRO A 293 1.62 -6.21 10.15
CA PRO A 293 3.02 -5.91 9.92
C PRO A 293 3.27 -4.41 9.81
N LEU A 294 4.28 -3.91 10.51
CA LEU A 294 4.75 -2.53 10.44
C LEU A 294 6.26 -2.50 10.27
N GLN A 295 6.75 -1.57 9.44
CA GLN A 295 8.18 -1.47 9.13
C GLN A 295 8.63 -0.01 9.11
N VAL A 296 9.86 0.23 9.55
CA VAL A 296 10.51 1.54 9.50
C VAL A 296 11.91 1.40 8.91
N TRP A 297 12.23 2.24 7.93
CA TRP A 297 13.59 2.45 7.43
C TRP A 297 14.06 3.85 7.78
N GLN A 298 15.18 3.94 8.49
CA GLN A 298 15.81 5.19 8.89
C GLN A 298 17.15 5.34 8.17
N PHE A 299 17.30 6.40 7.39
CA PHE A 299 18.54 6.78 6.71
C PHE A 299 19.26 7.86 7.52
N GLY A 300 20.05 7.46 8.51
CA GLY A 300 20.73 8.39 9.41
C GLY A 300 19.74 9.42 9.99
N PRO A 301 20.11 10.70 10.10
CA PRO A 301 19.16 11.75 10.46
C PRO A 301 18.31 12.23 9.26
N ASP A 302 18.55 11.76 8.03
CA ASP A 302 18.15 12.44 6.80
C ASP A 302 16.73 12.10 6.32
N LEU A 303 16.30 10.85 6.48
CA LEU A 303 14.99 10.39 6.02
C LEU A 303 14.48 9.20 6.85
N THR A 304 13.21 9.26 7.24
CA THR A 304 12.45 8.19 7.88
C THR A 304 11.34 7.75 6.94
N LEU A 305 11.34 6.48 6.52
CA LEU A 305 10.25 5.87 5.77
C LEU A 305 9.47 4.94 6.72
N VAL A 306 8.22 5.30 7.00
CA VAL A 306 7.25 4.48 7.75
C VAL A 306 6.41 3.72 6.73
N VAL A 307 6.33 2.40 6.89
CA VAL A 307 5.76 1.48 5.91
C VAL A 307 4.64 0.69 6.59
N MET A 308 3.40 1.00 6.22
CA MET A 308 2.19 0.54 6.89
C MET A 308 1.39 -0.43 6.00
N ALA A 309 0.87 -1.48 6.61
CA ALA A 309 -0.01 -2.44 5.95
C ALA A 309 -1.47 -1.97 5.88
N GLY A 310 -2.22 -2.60 4.98
CA GLY A 310 -3.62 -2.29 4.68
C GLY A 310 -3.81 -1.02 3.85
N GLU A 311 -5.06 -0.74 3.54
CA GLU A 311 -5.46 0.53 2.93
C GLU A 311 -5.58 1.59 4.04
N VAL A 312 -4.50 2.34 4.27
CA VAL A 312 -4.42 3.30 5.37
C VAL A 312 -5.06 4.63 4.99
N VAL A 313 -5.99 5.12 5.82
CA VAL A 313 -6.65 6.42 5.64
C VAL A 313 -5.71 7.59 5.93
N VAL A 314 -6.03 8.76 5.38
CA VAL A 314 -5.16 9.95 5.40
C VAL A 314 -4.77 10.44 6.79
N ASP A 315 -5.64 10.23 7.79
CA ASP A 315 -5.44 10.69 9.17
C ASP A 315 -4.09 10.23 9.75
N PHE A 316 -3.63 9.01 9.41
CA PHE A 316 -2.35 8.49 9.88
C PHE A 316 -1.17 9.29 9.33
N ALA A 317 -1.15 9.59 8.03
CA ALA A 317 -0.09 10.39 7.44
C ALA A 317 -0.06 11.81 8.02
N LEU A 318 -1.23 12.45 8.17
CA LEU A 318 -1.33 13.81 8.73
C LEU A 318 -0.87 13.84 10.19
N ARG A 319 -1.30 12.87 10.99
CA ARG A 319 -0.91 12.74 12.40
C ARG A 319 0.58 12.48 12.56
N LEU A 320 1.14 11.52 11.84
CA LEU A 320 2.56 11.20 11.92
C LEU A 320 3.44 12.36 11.44
N LYS A 321 3.03 13.12 10.41
CA LYS A 321 3.73 14.35 10.02
C LYS A 321 3.75 15.39 11.13
N LYS A 322 2.63 15.56 11.84
CA LYS A 322 2.55 16.48 12.99
C LYS A 322 3.44 16.02 14.15
N GLU A 323 3.50 14.72 14.43
CA GLU A 323 4.19 14.18 15.60
C GLU A 323 5.69 13.92 15.38
N LEU A 324 6.11 13.53 14.17
CA LEU A 324 7.49 13.18 13.85
C LEU A 324 8.23 14.25 13.03
N GLY A 325 7.50 15.24 12.52
CA GLY A 325 8.00 16.29 11.63
C GLY A 325 7.89 15.88 10.14
N PRO A 326 7.30 16.73 9.27
CA PRO A 326 7.01 16.36 7.88
C PRO A 326 8.26 16.35 6.98
N GLU A 327 9.29 17.09 7.38
CA GLU A 327 10.43 17.46 6.54
C GLU A 327 11.36 16.31 6.14
N ARG A 328 11.36 15.22 6.91
CA ARG A 328 12.20 14.04 6.73
C ARG A 328 11.40 12.75 6.94
N LEU A 329 10.10 12.79 6.68
CA LEU A 329 9.18 11.69 6.88
C LEU A 329 8.49 11.36 5.57
N TRP A 330 8.50 10.07 5.22
CA TRP A 330 7.64 9.49 4.21
C TRP A 330 6.79 8.41 4.87
N VAL A 331 5.47 8.55 4.80
CA VAL A 331 4.52 7.52 5.26
C VAL A 331 3.92 6.82 4.05
N ALA A 332 4.11 5.52 3.93
CA ALA A 332 3.58 4.67 2.89
C ALA A 332 2.49 3.75 3.45
N GLY A 333 1.35 3.66 2.75
CA GLY A 333 0.31 2.66 2.99
C GLY A 333 0.47 1.48 2.02
N TYR A 334 -0.52 0.59 1.96
CA TYR A 334 -0.60 -0.50 0.97
C TYR A 334 0.66 -1.38 0.89
N SER A 335 1.36 -1.52 2.02
CA SER A 335 2.66 -2.15 2.06
C SER A 335 2.67 -3.45 2.83
N ASN A 336 3.47 -4.39 2.35
CA ASN A 336 3.67 -5.73 2.89
C ASN A 336 2.43 -6.64 2.92
N ASP A 337 1.26 -6.15 3.30
CA ASP A 337 0.01 -6.91 3.37
C ASP A 337 -1.18 -5.96 3.21
N VAL A 338 -2.09 -6.22 2.28
CA VAL A 338 -3.29 -5.41 2.02
C VAL A 338 -4.52 -6.28 2.29
N PHE A 339 -4.95 -6.26 3.55
CA PHE A 339 -5.91 -7.22 4.09
C PHE A 339 -7.22 -6.58 4.57
N ALA A 340 -7.27 -5.25 4.64
CA ALA A 340 -8.40 -4.43 5.05
C ALA A 340 -8.07 -2.95 4.87
N TYR A 341 -9.09 -2.10 5.00
CA TYR A 341 -8.92 -0.69 5.34
C TYR A 341 -8.43 -0.56 6.78
N ILE A 342 -7.51 0.38 7.02
CA ILE A 342 -7.06 0.76 8.36
C ILE A 342 -7.66 2.12 8.71
N PRO A 343 -8.76 2.13 9.48
CA PRO A 343 -9.45 3.37 9.82
C PRO A 343 -8.78 4.10 11.00
N SER A 344 -8.89 5.42 11.00
CA SER A 344 -8.69 6.23 12.20
C SER A 344 -9.90 6.12 13.13
N LEU A 345 -9.78 6.61 14.37
CA LEU A 345 -10.90 6.69 15.29
C LEU A 345 -12.05 7.52 14.71
N ARG A 346 -11.74 8.62 13.99
CA ARG A 346 -12.72 9.44 13.29
C ARG A 346 -13.51 8.59 12.28
N ILE A 347 -12.83 7.85 11.43
CA ILE A 347 -13.45 7.02 10.38
C ILE A 347 -14.28 5.87 10.99
N LEU A 348 -13.80 5.26 12.08
CA LEU A 348 -14.57 4.24 12.81
C LEU A 348 -15.88 4.81 13.38
N GLN A 349 -15.86 6.03 13.94
CA GLN A 349 -17.03 6.70 14.48
C GLN A 349 -18.03 7.12 13.39
N GLU A 350 -17.52 7.56 12.23
CA GLU A 350 -18.35 7.88 11.06
C GLU A 350 -18.98 6.62 10.42
N GLY A 351 -18.32 5.46 10.52
CA GLY A 351 -18.74 4.22 9.88
C GLY A 351 -18.55 4.24 8.35
N GLY A 352 -19.45 3.58 7.62
CA GLY A 352 -19.38 3.45 6.17
C GLY A 352 -18.35 2.43 5.69
N TYR A 353 -17.88 2.58 4.45
CA TYR A 353 -17.00 1.59 3.80
C TYR A 353 -15.68 1.40 4.55
N GLU A 354 -14.89 2.47 4.66
CA GLU A 354 -13.57 2.44 5.31
C GLU A 354 -13.66 2.22 6.82
N GLY A 355 -14.79 2.58 7.45
CA GLY A 355 -15.02 2.42 8.89
C GLY A 355 -15.47 1.02 9.33
N GLY A 356 -15.65 0.08 8.40
CA GLY A 356 -15.98 -1.31 8.74
C GLY A 356 -16.77 -2.06 7.68
N GLY A 357 -17.45 -1.36 6.77
CA GLY A 357 -18.22 -2.00 5.70
C GLY A 357 -17.35 -2.83 4.75
N ALA A 358 -16.13 -2.39 4.48
CA ALA A 358 -15.19 -3.08 3.59
C ALA A 358 -14.65 -4.40 4.14
N MET A 359 -14.73 -4.61 5.46
CA MET A 359 -14.28 -5.85 6.14
C MET A 359 -14.98 -7.09 5.56
N LEU A 360 -16.22 -6.91 5.10
CA LEU A 360 -16.99 -7.92 4.39
C LEU A 360 -16.23 -8.50 3.18
N TYR A 361 -15.76 -7.62 2.29
CA TYR A 361 -15.11 -8.03 1.04
C TYR A 361 -13.74 -8.62 1.29
N TYR A 362 -13.03 -8.11 2.29
CA TYR A 362 -11.74 -8.62 2.74
C TYR A 362 -11.83 -9.93 3.53
N GLY A 363 -13.04 -10.45 3.82
CA GLY A 363 -13.20 -11.68 4.58
C GLY A 363 -12.82 -11.55 6.06
N GLN A 364 -12.84 -10.33 6.62
CA GLN A 364 -12.54 -10.08 8.02
C GLN A 364 -13.80 -10.25 8.87
N PRO A 365 -13.69 -10.72 10.14
CA PRO A 365 -14.86 -11.07 10.95
C PRO A 365 -15.71 -9.86 11.35
N GLY A 366 -15.12 -8.68 11.46
CA GLY A 366 -15.82 -7.46 11.89
C GLY A 366 -14.92 -6.22 11.82
N PRO A 367 -15.44 -5.04 12.19
CA PRO A 367 -14.66 -3.81 12.24
C PRO A 367 -13.54 -3.89 13.30
N PHE A 368 -12.49 -3.09 13.13
CA PHE A 368 -11.45 -2.94 14.15
C PHE A 368 -11.97 -2.26 15.41
N ALA A 369 -11.32 -2.52 16.54
CA ALA A 369 -11.58 -1.80 17.78
C ALA A 369 -11.14 -0.34 17.69
N ALA A 370 -11.78 0.53 18.47
CA ALA A 370 -11.48 1.97 18.55
C ALA A 370 -10.01 2.28 18.92
N SER A 371 -9.29 1.33 19.51
CA SER A 371 -7.87 1.46 19.88
C SER A 371 -6.90 1.27 18.72
N VAL A 372 -7.35 0.87 17.53
CA VAL A 372 -6.46 0.48 16.41
C VAL A 372 -5.51 1.60 16.01
N GLU A 373 -5.98 2.84 15.92
CA GLU A 373 -5.16 4.00 15.56
C GLU A 373 -4.03 4.22 16.56
N GLU A 374 -4.34 4.26 17.87
CA GLU A 374 -3.35 4.47 18.92
C GLU A 374 -2.34 3.33 19.02
N ILE A 375 -2.77 2.08 18.84
CA ILE A 375 -1.87 0.93 18.85
C ILE A 375 -0.83 1.07 17.73
N ILE A 376 -1.29 1.39 16.52
CA ILE A 376 -0.40 1.54 15.34
C ILE A 376 0.53 2.74 15.53
N VAL A 377 0.01 3.91 15.89
CA VAL A 377 0.83 5.13 16.05
C VAL A 377 1.89 4.93 17.14
N ARG A 378 1.53 4.36 18.28
CA ARG A 378 2.50 4.02 19.33
C ARG A 378 3.59 3.08 18.80
N LYS A 379 3.22 2.06 18.03
CA LYS A 379 4.18 1.13 17.43
C LYS A 379 5.08 1.81 16.39
N VAL A 380 4.58 2.77 15.62
CA VAL A 380 5.41 3.62 14.75
C VAL A 380 6.47 4.35 15.57
N HIS A 381 6.09 5.03 16.66
CA HIS A 381 7.05 5.72 17.53
C HIS A 381 8.09 4.79 18.13
N GLU A 382 7.69 3.61 18.61
CA GLU A 382 8.62 2.61 19.15
C GLU A 382 9.65 2.15 18.09
N LEU A 383 9.21 1.85 16.86
CA LEU A 383 10.11 1.44 15.77
C LEU A 383 11.01 2.59 15.29
N VAL A 384 10.49 3.82 15.23
CA VAL A 384 11.29 5.01 14.91
C VAL A 384 12.37 5.23 15.98
N GLN A 385 12.04 5.13 17.27
CA GLN A 385 13.03 5.25 18.35
C GLN A 385 14.11 4.17 18.28
N ARG A 386 13.76 2.92 17.96
CA ARG A 386 14.71 1.80 17.78
C ARG A 386 15.67 2.00 16.61
N THR A 387 15.24 2.74 15.58
CA THR A 387 16.01 2.93 14.35
C THR A 387 16.76 4.25 14.29
N ARG A 388 16.52 5.20 15.21
CA ARG A 388 17.31 6.44 15.30
C ARG A 388 18.71 6.19 15.87
#